data_AF-A0A0N9NKR0-F1
#
_entry.id   AF-A0A0N9NKR0-F1
#
_cell.length_a   1.000
_cell.length_b   1.000
_cell.length_c   1.000
_cell.angle_alpha   90.00
_cell.angle_beta   90.00
_cell.angle_gamma   90.00
#
_symmetry.space_group_name_H-M   'P 1'
#
loop_
_entity.id
_entity.type
_entity.pdbx_description
1 polymer ?
#
loop_
_entity_poly.entity_id
_entity_poly.type
_entity_poly.pdbx_seq_one_letter_code
_entity_poly.pdbx_strand_id
1 'polypeptide(L)'
;MPDDFLIARNPEEGSTLPYLVRIPIGPRGIVLKVRDTWPGATKVYCHRADEWPADPEIVETLPVKSVSKRGAAIDLVVDRARKSRSQFVITQARGREMIFWQSRQTAKQARPNVALPTARAHGSVLDIVVDTGERYAWNFGHQQANVEKRKLKVGDYGVFDGDELIASIERKSMGDLASSLLSGKLNYGLAEMSELFRAAVVVEAPYSQAFKQEHASGASLAEAVAEAQIRFPNVPIVFCDNRSLAQEWSYRWLGAALHEYGQRKGTDAVVATMAEGPEASPKQIREWATTQGLDVPERGRIPKAIRAAWEQRNG
;
A
#
# COMPACT_ATOMS: atom_id res chain seq x y z
N MET A 1 -28.64 32.79 11.76
CA MET A 1 -27.89 31.54 11.54
C MET A 1 -27.44 31.54 10.08
N PRO A 2 -26.28 30.98 9.73
CA PRO A 2 -25.90 30.83 8.32
C PRO A 2 -26.92 29.93 7.60
N ASP A 3 -27.12 30.16 6.30
CA ASP A 3 -27.96 29.29 5.46
C ASP A 3 -27.42 27.85 5.45
N ASP A 4 -28.26 26.92 5.03
CA ASP A 4 -27.88 25.51 4.90
C ASP A 4 -26.84 25.29 3.79
N PHE A 5 -26.01 24.28 3.97
CA PHE A 5 -25.14 23.76 2.94
C PHE A 5 -25.95 22.79 2.07
N LEU A 6 -26.05 23.10 0.78
CA LEU A 6 -26.87 22.31 -0.16
C LEU A 6 -25.99 21.47 -1.06
N ILE A 7 -26.46 20.25 -1.33
CA ILE A 7 -25.88 19.33 -2.30
C ILE A 7 -26.95 18.99 -3.32
N ALA A 8 -26.67 19.19 -4.61
CA ALA A 8 -27.56 18.87 -5.72
C ALA A 8 -26.87 17.96 -6.73
N ARG A 9 -27.63 17.31 -7.60
CA ARG A 9 -27.05 16.66 -8.79
C ARG A 9 -26.54 17.71 -9.78
N ASN A 10 -25.40 17.43 -10.40
CA ASN A 10 -24.89 18.22 -11.51
C ASN A 10 -25.70 17.87 -12.78
N PRO A 11 -26.40 18.83 -13.40
CA PRO A 11 -27.21 18.57 -14.60
C PRO A 11 -26.38 18.26 -15.85
N GLU A 12 -25.06 18.47 -15.82
CA GLU A 12 -24.16 18.19 -16.93
C GLU A 12 -23.99 16.68 -17.16
N GLU A 13 -24.57 16.17 -18.25
CA GLU A 13 -24.46 14.77 -18.65
C GLU A 13 -23.00 14.35 -18.91
N GLY A 14 -22.62 13.15 -18.49
CA GLY A 14 -21.28 12.59 -18.68
C GLY A 14 -20.18 13.23 -17.81
N SER A 15 -20.52 14.18 -16.93
CA SER A 15 -19.54 14.83 -16.07
C SER A 15 -18.96 13.86 -15.03
N THR A 16 -17.64 13.88 -14.87
CA THR A 16 -16.95 13.14 -13.79
C THR A 16 -17.14 13.77 -12.40
N LEU A 17 -17.83 14.92 -12.34
CA LEU A 17 -18.22 15.64 -11.13
C LEU A 17 -19.75 15.65 -11.01
N PRO A 18 -20.38 14.54 -10.57
CA PRO A 18 -21.83 14.35 -10.58
C PRO A 18 -22.63 15.23 -9.61
N TYR A 19 -21.98 16.01 -8.75
CA TYR A 19 -22.67 16.83 -7.75
C TYR A 19 -22.27 18.30 -7.82
N LEU A 20 -23.21 19.15 -7.42
CA LEU A 20 -23.00 20.55 -7.09
C LEU A 20 -23.11 20.75 -5.59
N VAL A 21 -22.25 21.58 -5.02
CA VAL A 21 -22.38 22.03 -3.63
C VAL A 21 -22.51 23.54 -3.57
N ARG A 22 -23.44 24.03 -2.76
CA ARG A 22 -23.62 25.46 -2.47
C ARG A 22 -23.15 25.75 -1.05
N ILE A 23 -22.00 26.40 -0.95
CA ILE A 23 -21.41 26.85 0.31
C ILE A 23 -22.09 28.16 0.72
N PRO A 24 -22.72 28.25 1.89
CA PRO A 24 -23.50 29.41 2.32
C PRO A 24 -22.59 30.53 2.85
N ILE A 25 -21.71 31.04 1.98
CA ILE A 25 -20.80 32.14 2.29
C ILE A 25 -20.94 33.27 1.27
N GLY A 26 -21.17 34.49 1.78
CA GLY A 26 -21.51 35.65 0.96
C GLY A 26 -22.98 35.65 0.50
N PRO A 27 -23.46 36.75 -0.12
CA PRO A 27 -24.88 36.97 -0.39
C PRO A 27 -25.51 35.97 -1.38
N ARG A 28 -24.70 35.33 -2.23
CA ARG A 28 -25.17 34.34 -3.21
C ARG A 28 -24.71 32.90 -2.92
N GLY A 29 -23.84 32.72 -1.92
CA GLY A 29 -23.09 31.48 -1.73
C GLY A 29 -22.01 31.27 -2.80
N ILE A 30 -21.21 30.23 -2.63
CA ILE A 30 -20.21 29.76 -3.61
C ILE A 30 -20.65 28.39 -4.11
N VAL A 31 -20.62 28.19 -5.44
CA VAL A 31 -21.02 26.94 -6.06
C VAL A 31 -19.82 26.22 -6.66
N LEU A 32 -19.69 24.93 -6.36
CA LEU A 32 -18.63 24.08 -6.87
C LEU A 32 -19.19 22.77 -7.41
N LYS A 33 -18.64 22.28 -8.53
CA LYS A 33 -18.79 20.90 -9.01
C LYS A 33 -17.85 20.00 -8.22
N VAL A 34 -18.35 18.86 -7.75
CA VAL A 34 -17.59 17.90 -6.93
C VAL A 34 -17.91 16.46 -7.30
N ARG A 35 -16.98 15.55 -6.98
CA ARG A 35 -17.15 14.11 -7.25
C ARG A 35 -18.00 13.39 -6.21
N ASP A 36 -18.09 13.94 -5.00
CA ASP A 36 -18.63 13.25 -3.84
C ASP A 36 -19.40 14.21 -2.93
N THR A 37 -20.34 13.69 -2.15
CA THR A 37 -21.22 14.51 -1.29
C THR A 37 -20.58 14.87 0.05
N TRP A 38 -19.45 14.25 0.41
CA TRP A 38 -18.63 14.67 1.53
C TRP A 38 -17.19 14.12 1.46
N PRO A 39 -16.15 14.86 1.90
CA PRO A 39 -14.78 14.35 1.90
C PRO A 39 -14.59 13.22 2.92
N GLY A 40 -14.20 12.05 2.43
CA GLY A 40 -13.86 10.88 3.23
C GLY A 40 -12.38 10.84 3.61
N ALA A 41 -11.73 9.71 3.29
CA ALA A 41 -10.31 9.47 3.53
C ALA A 41 -9.37 10.17 2.53
N THR A 42 -9.90 10.76 1.46
CA THR A 42 -9.15 11.58 0.48
C THR A 42 -9.84 12.91 0.24
N LYS A 43 -9.07 13.92 -0.19
CA LYS A 43 -9.62 15.22 -0.59
C LYS A 43 -10.42 15.06 -1.89
N VAL A 44 -11.54 15.76 -1.98
CA VAL A 44 -12.38 15.84 -3.18
C VAL A 44 -11.91 17.03 -3.99
N TYR A 45 -11.63 16.82 -5.28
CA TYR A 45 -11.37 17.92 -6.19
C TYR A 45 -12.66 18.70 -6.44
N CYS A 46 -12.55 20.03 -6.44
CA CYS A 46 -13.65 20.93 -6.72
C CYS A 46 -13.33 21.75 -7.96
N HIS A 47 -14.30 21.82 -8.87
CA HIS A 47 -14.26 22.74 -10.00
C HIS A 47 -15.26 23.87 -9.79
N ARG A 48 -15.00 25.05 -10.33
CA ARG A 48 -15.95 26.16 -10.28
C ARG A 48 -17.18 25.81 -11.11
N ALA A 49 -18.36 26.04 -10.55
CA ALA A 49 -19.58 26.04 -11.35
C ALA A 49 -19.84 27.47 -11.83
N ASP A 50 -20.40 27.60 -13.03
CA ASP A 50 -20.80 28.90 -13.57
C ASP A 50 -22.03 29.44 -12.82
N GLU A 51 -22.97 28.55 -12.48
CA GLU A 51 -24.19 28.91 -11.75
C GLU A 51 -24.77 27.77 -10.89
N TRP A 52 -25.73 28.13 -10.05
CA TRP A 52 -26.62 27.19 -9.36
C TRP A 52 -27.91 27.04 -10.19
N PRO A 53 -28.39 25.81 -10.45
CA PRO A 53 -29.61 25.61 -11.24
C PRO A 53 -30.82 26.30 -10.61
N ALA A 54 -31.74 26.79 -11.46
CA ALA A 54 -32.99 27.39 -11.02
C ALA A 54 -33.91 26.37 -10.31
N ASP A 55 -33.92 25.12 -10.80
CA ASP A 55 -34.64 24.00 -10.21
C ASP A 55 -33.66 22.85 -9.91
N PRO A 56 -32.93 22.90 -8.78
CA PRO A 56 -31.90 21.91 -8.46
C PRO A 56 -32.52 20.61 -7.91
N GLU A 57 -32.07 19.46 -8.41
CA GLU A 57 -32.35 18.18 -7.77
C GLU A 57 -31.50 18.05 -6.49
N ILE A 58 -32.05 18.48 -5.35
CA ILE A 58 -31.37 18.42 -4.04
C ILE A 58 -31.21 16.98 -3.58
N VAL A 59 -29.97 16.59 -3.36
CA VAL A 59 -29.58 15.29 -2.80
C VAL A 59 -29.52 15.35 -1.27
N GLU A 60 -29.00 16.45 -0.72
CA GLU A 60 -28.84 16.61 0.73
C GLU A 60 -28.87 18.09 1.13
N THR A 61 -29.57 18.39 2.23
CA THR A 61 -29.58 19.71 2.88
C THR A 61 -28.99 19.56 4.27
N LEU A 62 -27.92 20.30 4.55
CA LEU A 62 -27.16 20.18 5.80
C LEU A 62 -27.21 21.49 6.58
N PRO A 63 -27.83 21.51 7.77
CA PRO A 63 -27.82 22.68 8.64
C PRO A 63 -26.40 23.09 9.01
N VAL A 64 -26.08 24.38 8.89
CA VAL A 64 -24.73 24.90 9.15
C VAL A 64 -24.65 25.49 10.55
N LYS A 65 -23.72 24.96 11.36
CA LYS A 65 -23.36 25.56 12.66
C LYS A 65 -22.44 26.75 12.48
N SER A 66 -21.46 26.64 11.58
CA SER A 66 -20.57 27.75 11.25
C SER A 66 -19.95 27.58 9.87
N VAL A 67 -19.74 28.71 9.20
CA VAL A 67 -18.99 28.83 7.95
C VAL A 67 -18.15 30.09 8.00
N SER A 68 -16.86 29.98 7.66
CA SER A 68 -15.96 31.14 7.73
C SER A 68 -14.81 31.02 6.75
N LYS A 69 -14.48 32.12 6.09
CA LYS A 69 -13.25 32.25 5.30
C LYS A 69 -12.07 32.58 6.21
N ARG A 70 -10.98 31.82 6.12
CA ARG A 70 -9.70 32.06 6.80
C ARG A 70 -8.55 31.86 5.81
N GLY A 71 -7.94 32.96 5.40
CA GLY A 71 -6.89 32.94 4.38
C GLY A 71 -7.37 32.27 3.09
N ALA A 72 -6.64 31.24 2.64
CA ALA A 72 -6.96 30.45 1.45
C ALA A 72 -7.97 29.31 1.70
N ALA A 73 -8.57 29.22 2.89
CA ALA A 73 -9.52 28.17 3.24
C ALA A 73 -10.91 28.72 3.60
N ILE A 74 -11.94 27.92 3.35
CA ILE A 74 -13.30 28.11 3.87
C ILE A 74 -13.59 26.93 4.79
N ASP A 75 -13.71 27.21 6.09
CA ASP A 75 -14.14 26.23 7.07
C ASP A 75 -15.65 26.06 7.01
N LEU A 76 -16.12 24.81 7.06
CA LEU A 76 -17.53 24.46 7.13
C LEU A 76 -17.76 23.48 8.27
N VAL A 77 -18.67 23.85 9.18
CA VAL A 77 -19.17 22.99 10.27
C VAL A 77 -20.67 22.83 10.13
N VAL A 78 -21.12 21.59 9.90
CA VAL A 78 -22.53 21.21 9.77
C VAL A 78 -23.04 20.54 11.04
N ASP A 79 -24.35 20.64 11.28
CA ASP A 79 -25.01 20.07 12.44
C ASP A 79 -25.31 18.57 12.28
N ARG A 80 -24.30 17.75 12.57
CA ARG A 80 -24.46 16.29 12.68
C ARG A 80 -23.41 15.67 13.60
N ALA A 81 -23.68 14.44 14.04
CA ALA A 81 -22.82 13.73 14.99
C ALA A 81 -21.46 13.32 14.40
N ARG A 82 -21.42 12.86 13.14
CA ARG A 82 -20.20 12.40 12.45
C ARG A 82 -19.99 13.19 11.16
N LYS A 83 -18.74 13.24 10.68
CA LYS A 83 -18.36 13.99 9.47
C LYS A 83 -18.85 15.45 9.52
N SER A 84 -18.76 16.11 10.67
CA SER A 84 -19.35 17.44 10.90
C SER A 84 -18.47 18.62 10.50
N ARG A 85 -17.18 18.39 10.22
CA ARG A 85 -16.21 19.46 9.97
C ARG A 85 -15.43 19.18 8.68
N SER A 86 -15.31 20.19 7.83
CA SER A 86 -14.55 20.13 6.58
C SER A 86 -13.98 21.51 6.21
N GLN A 87 -13.10 21.52 5.20
CA GLN A 87 -12.49 22.72 4.64
C GLN A 87 -12.47 22.67 3.12
N PHE A 88 -12.81 23.77 2.46
CA PHE A 88 -12.48 24.02 1.07
C PHE A 88 -11.20 24.83 1.01
N VAL A 89 -10.13 24.28 0.46
CA VAL A 89 -8.81 24.91 0.37
C VAL A 89 -8.53 25.28 -1.07
N ILE A 90 -8.30 26.58 -1.29
CA ILE A 90 -7.84 27.15 -2.54
C ILE A 90 -6.31 27.12 -2.52
N THR A 91 -5.70 26.59 -3.57
CA THR A 91 -4.25 26.43 -3.64
C THR A 91 -3.75 26.60 -5.07
N GLN A 92 -2.45 26.77 -5.24
CA GLN A 92 -1.78 26.84 -6.54
C GLN A 92 -1.02 25.53 -6.78
N ALA A 93 -1.26 24.87 -7.91
CA ALA A 93 -0.50 23.69 -8.31
C ALA A 93 -0.27 23.73 -9.83
N ARG A 94 0.97 23.48 -10.27
CA ARG A 94 1.37 23.50 -11.70
C ARG A 94 0.95 24.80 -12.43
N GLY A 95 1.08 25.95 -11.76
CA GLY A 95 0.72 27.27 -12.30
C GLY A 95 -0.78 27.53 -12.47
N ARG A 96 -1.64 26.65 -11.93
CA ARG A 96 -3.10 26.81 -11.96
C ARG A 96 -3.67 26.82 -10.55
N GLU A 97 -4.75 27.55 -10.38
CA GLU A 97 -5.50 27.55 -9.12
C GLU A 97 -6.39 26.29 -9.04
N MET A 98 -6.35 25.62 -7.89
CA MET A 98 -7.04 24.37 -7.61
C MET A 98 -7.83 24.51 -6.31
N ILE A 99 -9.02 23.92 -6.26
CA ILE A 99 -9.87 23.90 -5.07
C ILE A 99 -10.01 22.45 -4.60
N PHE A 100 -9.77 22.21 -3.32
CA PHE A 100 -9.93 20.89 -2.71
C PHE A 100 -10.84 20.95 -1.49
N TRP A 101 -11.83 20.07 -1.43
CA TRP A 101 -12.65 19.85 -0.25
C TRP A 101 -12.10 18.70 0.58
N GLN A 102 -11.80 18.94 1.85
CA GLN A 102 -11.07 18.01 2.69
C GLN A 102 -11.64 17.95 4.11
N SER A 103 -11.54 16.78 4.75
CA SER A 103 -11.86 16.54 6.16
C SER A 103 -10.63 16.75 7.06
N ARG A 104 -10.84 16.81 8.38
CA ARG A 104 -9.74 16.81 9.37
C ARG A 104 -8.75 15.65 9.18
N GLN A 105 -9.23 14.47 8.79
CA GLN A 105 -8.39 13.29 8.58
C GLN A 105 -7.48 13.47 7.36
N THR A 106 -8.00 14.02 6.26
CA THR A 106 -7.24 14.25 5.02
C THR A 106 -6.24 15.41 5.10
N ALA A 107 -6.47 16.39 5.98
CA ALA A 107 -5.55 17.51 6.20
C ALA A 107 -4.28 17.09 6.98
N LYS A 108 -4.36 16.02 7.78
CA LYS A 108 -3.26 15.52 8.63
C LYS A 108 -2.28 14.57 7.91
N GLN A 109 -2.56 14.16 6.68
CA GLN A 109 -1.66 13.25 5.95
C GLN A 109 -0.38 13.99 5.55
N ALA A 110 0.78 13.40 5.88
CA ALA A 110 2.07 13.87 5.43
C ALA A 110 2.09 13.92 3.89
N ARG A 111 2.49 15.07 3.35
CA ARG A 111 2.69 15.27 1.91
C ARG A 111 4.18 15.47 1.66
N PRO A 112 4.97 14.40 1.52
CA PRO A 112 6.28 14.52 0.88
C PRO A 112 6.04 15.16 -0.49
N ASN A 113 6.63 16.32 -0.76
CA ASN A 113 6.51 17.02 -2.05
C ASN A 113 7.40 16.31 -3.10
N VAL A 114 7.08 15.05 -3.39
CA VAL A 114 7.91 14.16 -4.21
C VAL A 114 7.20 13.90 -5.53
N ALA A 115 7.87 14.21 -6.65
CA ALA A 115 7.44 13.79 -7.97
C ALA A 115 7.70 12.27 -8.11
N LEU A 116 6.67 11.51 -8.47
CA LEU A 116 6.82 10.08 -8.73
C LEU A 116 7.48 9.86 -10.10
N PRO A 117 8.41 8.89 -10.22
CA PRO A 117 9.00 8.53 -11.50
C PRO A 117 7.97 7.90 -12.45
N THR A 118 8.15 8.10 -13.77
CA THR A 118 7.30 7.51 -14.82
C THR A 118 7.95 6.29 -15.51
N ALA A 119 9.23 6.02 -15.25
CA ALA A 119 9.96 4.93 -15.89
C ALA A 119 9.37 3.57 -15.50
N ARG A 120 9.38 2.60 -16.41
CA ARG A 120 8.90 1.24 -16.12
C ARG A 120 9.81 0.51 -15.13
N ALA A 121 9.26 -0.35 -14.28
CA ALA A 121 10.04 -1.22 -13.42
C ALA A 121 10.75 -2.27 -14.28
N HIS A 122 12.08 -2.34 -14.18
CA HIS A 122 12.95 -3.20 -15.01
C HIS A 122 12.69 -3.10 -16.52
N GLY A 123 12.16 -1.97 -17.01
CA GLY A 123 11.87 -1.74 -18.43
C GLY A 123 10.61 -2.42 -18.98
N SER A 124 9.92 -3.23 -18.17
CA SER A 124 8.78 -4.05 -18.62
C SER A 124 7.43 -3.47 -18.21
N VAL A 125 6.39 -3.80 -18.97
CA VAL A 125 5.00 -3.63 -18.52
C VAL A 125 4.69 -4.79 -17.57
N LEU A 126 4.23 -4.48 -16.36
CA LEU A 126 3.89 -5.51 -15.38
C LEU A 126 2.41 -5.87 -15.51
N ASP A 127 2.12 -7.17 -15.45
CA ASP A 127 0.78 -7.69 -15.23
C ASP A 127 0.59 -7.90 -13.73
N ILE A 128 -0.20 -7.04 -13.10
CA ILE A 128 -0.47 -7.08 -11.66
C ILE A 128 -1.88 -7.63 -11.44
N VAL A 129 -1.98 -8.69 -10.65
CA VAL A 129 -3.25 -9.22 -10.20
C VAL A 129 -3.66 -8.54 -8.91
N VAL A 130 -4.91 -8.09 -8.82
CA VAL A 130 -5.51 -7.55 -7.60
C VAL A 130 -6.60 -8.50 -7.08
N ASP A 131 -6.62 -8.74 -5.78
CA ASP A 131 -7.61 -9.60 -5.14
C ASP A 131 -9.03 -9.07 -5.39
N THR A 132 -9.96 -9.97 -5.71
CA THR A 132 -11.38 -9.60 -5.93
C THR A 132 -12.04 -8.96 -4.70
N GLY A 133 -11.55 -9.24 -3.49
CA GLY A 133 -12.02 -8.66 -2.24
C GLY A 133 -11.51 -7.24 -2.00
N GLU A 134 -10.52 -6.76 -2.74
CA GLU A 134 -9.95 -5.43 -2.54
C GLU A 134 -10.86 -4.35 -3.14
N ARG A 135 -11.65 -3.73 -2.25
CA ARG A 135 -12.68 -2.76 -2.62
C ARG A 135 -12.10 -1.44 -3.15
N TYR A 136 -10.93 -1.04 -2.66
CA TYR A 136 -10.30 0.24 -2.98
C TYR A 136 -8.94 0.05 -3.66
N ALA A 137 -8.95 -0.79 -4.69
CA ALA A 137 -7.77 -1.17 -5.46
C ALA A 137 -6.94 0.02 -5.97
N TRP A 138 -5.62 -0.11 -5.94
CA TRP A 138 -4.72 0.69 -6.76
C TRP A 138 -4.96 0.39 -8.23
N ASN A 139 -4.76 1.39 -9.08
CA ASN A 139 -4.99 1.26 -10.52
C ASN A 139 -3.70 1.24 -11.34
N PHE A 140 -2.55 1.51 -10.72
CA PHE A 140 -1.23 1.57 -11.37
C PHE A 140 -1.17 2.40 -12.66
N GLY A 141 -2.08 3.37 -12.82
CA GLY A 141 -2.24 4.09 -14.09
C GLY A 141 -1.05 4.97 -14.45
N HIS A 142 -0.35 5.53 -13.45
CA HIS A 142 0.86 6.33 -13.69
C HIS A 142 2.06 5.45 -14.10
N GLN A 143 2.08 4.23 -13.58
CA GLN A 143 3.14 3.24 -13.77
C GLN A 143 2.98 2.42 -15.07
N GLN A 144 1.86 2.58 -15.78
CA GLN A 144 1.54 1.87 -17.03
C GLN A 144 1.57 0.34 -16.86
N ALA A 145 1.09 -0.17 -15.73
CA ALA A 145 0.91 -1.61 -15.52
C ALA A 145 -0.48 -2.06 -16.00
N ASN A 146 -0.60 -3.32 -16.41
CA ASN A 146 -1.88 -3.96 -16.60
C ASN A 146 -2.39 -4.47 -15.25
N VAL A 147 -3.70 -4.36 -15.01
CA VAL A 147 -4.32 -4.79 -13.76
C VAL A 147 -5.46 -5.74 -14.04
N GLU A 148 -5.36 -6.96 -13.51
CA GLU A 148 -6.40 -7.99 -13.61
C GLU A 148 -7.00 -8.27 -12.22
N LYS A 149 -8.32 -8.46 -12.14
CA LYS A 149 -8.97 -8.92 -10.90
C LYS A 149 -9.05 -10.44 -10.87
N ARG A 150 -8.49 -11.06 -9.83
CA ARG A 150 -8.56 -12.51 -9.57
C ARG A 150 -8.57 -12.76 -8.08
N LYS A 151 -9.16 -13.86 -7.61
CA LYS A 151 -9.02 -14.24 -6.20
C LYS A 151 -7.59 -14.70 -5.94
N LEU A 152 -6.90 -14.05 -5.00
CA LEU A 152 -5.57 -14.43 -4.55
C LEU A 152 -5.65 -15.42 -3.38
N LYS A 153 -4.65 -16.30 -3.30
CA LYS A 153 -4.47 -17.21 -2.16
C LYS A 153 -4.16 -16.42 -0.88
N VAL A 154 -3.28 -15.42 -0.98
CA VAL A 154 -2.87 -14.55 0.13
C VAL A 154 -2.46 -13.17 -0.42
N GLY A 155 -2.73 -12.12 0.35
CA GLY A 155 -2.47 -10.72 0.00
C GLY A 155 -3.51 -10.10 -0.92
N ASP A 156 -3.34 -8.81 -1.20
CA ASP A 156 -4.26 -7.97 -1.98
C ASP A 156 -3.78 -7.74 -3.41
N TYR A 157 -2.47 -7.83 -3.67
CA TYR A 157 -1.89 -7.68 -5.00
C TYR A 157 -0.82 -8.75 -5.22
N GLY A 158 -0.66 -9.24 -6.44
CA GLY A 158 0.40 -10.18 -6.75
C GLY A 158 0.84 -10.17 -8.20
N VAL A 159 1.98 -10.79 -8.44
CA VAL A 159 2.51 -11.09 -9.79
C VAL A 159 2.71 -12.59 -9.92
N PHE A 160 2.46 -13.09 -11.12
CA PHE A 160 2.48 -14.51 -11.44
C PHE A 160 3.54 -14.82 -12.49
N ASP A 161 4.02 -16.07 -12.46
CA ASP A 161 4.73 -16.70 -13.57
C ASP A 161 3.95 -17.97 -13.94
N GLY A 162 3.22 -17.92 -15.05
CA GLY A 162 2.17 -18.89 -15.35
C GLY A 162 1.05 -18.85 -14.29
N ASP A 163 0.80 -19.98 -13.64
CA ASP A 163 -0.23 -20.12 -12.59
C ASP A 163 0.34 -19.96 -11.16
N GLU A 164 1.66 -19.83 -11.02
CA GLU A 164 2.33 -19.72 -9.73
C GLU A 164 2.34 -18.27 -9.24
N LEU A 165 1.81 -18.03 -8.04
CA LEU A 165 1.89 -16.73 -7.38
C LEU A 165 3.31 -16.54 -6.84
N ILE A 166 4.09 -15.69 -7.52
CA ILE A 166 5.51 -15.50 -7.21
C ILE A 166 5.69 -14.51 -6.07
N ALA A 167 5.01 -13.37 -6.17
CA ALA A 167 5.08 -12.35 -5.14
C ALA A 167 3.73 -11.75 -4.82
N SER A 168 3.52 -11.43 -3.54
CA SER A 168 2.27 -10.85 -3.05
C SER A 168 2.50 -9.69 -2.09
N ILE A 169 1.57 -8.73 -2.10
CA ILE A 169 1.52 -7.57 -1.22
C ILE A 169 0.20 -7.57 -0.46
N GLU A 170 0.28 -7.54 0.87
CA GLU A 170 -0.84 -7.20 1.76
C GLU A 170 -0.85 -5.68 1.98
N ARG A 171 -1.93 -5.00 1.61
CA ARG A 171 -2.08 -3.55 1.74
C ARG A 171 -2.78 -3.23 3.06
N LYS A 172 -2.20 -2.33 3.87
CA LYS A 172 -2.76 -1.93 5.17
C LYS A 172 -2.85 -0.42 5.33
N SER A 173 -3.94 0.05 5.92
CA SER A 173 -3.93 1.32 6.63
C SER A 173 -3.24 1.15 7.99
N MET A 174 -2.80 2.24 8.63
CA MET A 174 -2.23 2.16 9.99
C MET A 174 -3.24 1.60 11.01
N GLY A 175 -4.52 1.93 10.87
CA GLY A 175 -5.58 1.41 11.76
C GLY A 175 -5.80 -0.09 11.59
N ASP A 176 -5.82 -0.57 10.35
CA ASP A 176 -5.98 -2.00 10.05
C ASP A 176 -4.75 -2.80 10.46
N LEU A 177 -3.55 -2.24 10.28
CA LEU A 177 -2.30 -2.82 10.79
C LEU A 177 -2.39 -2.99 12.31
N ALA A 178 -2.74 -1.92 13.02
CA ALA A 178 -2.86 -1.94 14.48
C ALA A 178 -3.89 -2.97 14.95
N SER A 179 -5.09 -2.96 14.36
CA SER A 179 -6.14 -3.91 14.71
C SER A 179 -5.74 -5.36 14.45
N SER A 180 -5.12 -5.65 13.31
CA SER A 180 -4.77 -7.03 12.93
C SER A 180 -3.51 -7.57 13.63
N LEU A 181 -2.52 -6.73 13.96
CA LEU A 181 -1.38 -7.13 14.77
C LEU A 181 -1.79 -7.39 16.23
N LEU A 182 -2.52 -6.45 16.84
CA LEU A 182 -2.89 -6.55 18.27
C LEU A 182 -3.92 -7.66 18.53
N SER A 183 -4.72 -8.04 17.54
CA SER A 183 -5.59 -9.23 17.61
C SER A 183 -4.87 -10.53 17.22
N GLY A 184 -3.62 -10.47 16.78
CA GLY A 184 -2.86 -11.62 16.26
C GLY A 184 -3.30 -12.13 14.89
N LYS A 185 -4.38 -11.59 14.31
CA LYS A 185 -4.91 -12.01 13.01
C LYS A 185 -3.88 -11.90 11.88
N LEU A 186 -3.04 -10.86 11.91
CA LEU A 186 -2.03 -10.65 10.88
C LEU A 186 -0.96 -11.76 10.88
N ASN A 187 -0.70 -12.42 12.01
CA ASN A 187 0.31 -13.48 12.09
C ASN A 187 -0.02 -14.67 11.19
N TYR A 188 -1.31 -15.00 11.02
CA TYR A 188 -1.73 -16.06 10.10
C TYR A 188 -1.44 -15.68 8.65
N GLY A 189 -1.75 -14.44 8.26
CA GLY A 189 -1.44 -13.93 6.93
C GLY A 189 0.07 -13.86 6.68
N LEU A 190 0.86 -13.43 7.67
CA LEU A 190 2.32 -13.38 7.58
C LEU A 190 2.94 -14.78 7.42
N ALA A 191 2.40 -15.79 8.11
CA ALA A 191 2.84 -17.18 7.96
C ALA A 191 2.52 -17.73 6.56
N GLU A 192 1.33 -17.45 6.02
CA GLU A 192 1.01 -17.87 4.64
C GLU A 192 1.85 -17.12 3.60
N MET A 193 2.12 -15.83 3.83
CA MET A 193 2.97 -15.01 2.97
C MET A 193 4.43 -15.46 2.97
N SER A 194 4.96 -15.97 4.09
CA SER A 194 6.36 -16.42 4.17
C SER A 194 6.68 -17.65 3.31
N GLU A 195 5.66 -18.35 2.80
CA GLU A 195 5.80 -19.47 1.88
C GLU A 195 5.96 -19.04 0.41
N LEU A 196 5.72 -17.77 0.08
CA LEU A 196 5.90 -17.26 -1.28
C LEU A 196 7.39 -16.96 -1.57
N PHE A 197 7.74 -16.86 -2.86
CA PHE A 197 9.09 -16.42 -3.23
C PHE A 197 9.39 -15.05 -2.64
N ARG A 198 8.46 -14.09 -2.74
CA ARG A 198 8.53 -12.81 -2.03
C ARG A 198 7.16 -12.39 -1.52
N ALA A 199 7.09 -11.82 -0.32
CA ALA A 199 5.88 -11.15 0.14
C ALA A 199 6.22 -9.88 0.92
N ALA A 200 5.28 -8.93 1.00
CA ALA A 200 5.44 -7.73 1.82
C ALA A 200 4.10 -7.24 2.35
N VAL A 201 4.12 -6.62 3.54
CA VAL A 201 3.02 -5.80 4.03
C VAL A 201 3.33 -4.34 3.76
N VAL A 202 2.49 -3.66 2.99
CA VAL A 202 2.67 -2.25 2.64
C VAL A 202 1.68 -1.39 3.39
N VAL A 203 2.20 -0.50 4.22
CA VAL A 203 1.43 0.36 5.11
C VAL A 203 1.33 1.77 4.52
N GLU A 204 0.12 2.24 4.28
CA GLU A 204 -0.16 3.58 3.72
C GLU A 204 -0.07 4.70 4.77
N ALA A 205 1.01 4.71 5.56
CA ALA A 205 1.27 5.70 6.59
C ALA A 205 2.77 5.73 6.93
N PRO A 206 3.31 6.84 7.45
CA PRO A 206 4.63 6.85 8.06
C PRO A 206 4.60 6.05 9.37
N TYR A 207 5.73 5.44 9.76
CA TYR A 207 5.85 4.73 11.03
C TYR A 207 5.47 5.61 12.24
N SER A 208 5.74 6.93 12.17
CA SER A 208 5.37 7.87 13.23
C SER A 208 3.87 7.92 13.55
N GLN A 209 3.00 7.44 12.65
CA GLN A 209 1.57 7.32 12.95
C GLN A 209 1.26 6.19 13.94
N ALA A 210 2.14 5.21 14.15
CA ALA A 210 1.95 4.16 15.15
C ALA A 210 1.75 4.75 16.57
N PHE A 211 2.39 5.89 16.85
CA PHE A 211 2.30 6.58 18.15
C PHE A 211 1.14 7.59 18.25
N LYS A 212 0.25 7.63 17.24
CA LYS A 212 -0.85 8.59 17.15
C LYS A 212 -2.22 7.91 17.04
N GLN A 213 -2.30 6.64 17.43
CA GLN A 213 -3.55 5.87 17.36
C GLN A 213 -4.51 6.28 18.49
N GLU A 214 -5.80 6.42 18.17
CA GLU A 214 -6.83 6.80 19.16
C GLU A 214 -7.22 5.64 20.09
N HIS A 215 -7.04 4.40 19.64
CA HIS A 215 -7.56 3.19 20.30
C HIS A 215 -6.50 2.11 20.59
N ALA A 216 -5.23 2.42 20.36
CA ALA A 216 -4.13 1.48 20.57
C ALA A 216 -2.95 2.19 21.25
N SER A 217 -2.32 1.49 22.20
CA SER A 217 -1.06 1.96 22.78
C SER A 217 0.02 2.00 21.70
N GLY A 218 0.68 3.15 21.55
CA GLY A 218 1.78 3.30 20.60
C GLY A 218 2.97 2.39 20.93
N ALA A 219 3.23 2.13 22.21
CA ALA A 219 4.27 1.19 22.64
C ALA A 219 3.93 -0.25 22.23
N SER A 220 2.72 -0.72 22.54
CA SER A 220 2.27 -2.07 22.19
C SER A 220 2.22 -2.29 20.68
N LEU A 221 1.83 -1.28 19.90
CA LEU A 221 1.87 -1.37 18.44
C LEU A 221 3.30 -1.42 17.90
N ALA A 222 4.21 -0.61 18.43
CA ALA A 222 5.61 -0.63 18.04
C ALA A 222 6.26 -1.99 18.35
N GLU A 223 6.00 -2.56 19.53
CA GLU A 223 6.44 -3.91 19.90
C GLU A 223 5.86 -4.96 18.95
N ALA A 224 4.55 -4.94 18.68
CA ALA A 224 3.92 -5.89 17.78
C ALA A 224 4.47 -5.82 16.34
N VAL A 225 4.78 -4.63 15.84
CA VAL A 225 5.45 -4.45 14.53
C VAL A 225 6.85 -5.07 14.54
N ALA A 226 7.62 -4.83 15.60
CA ALA A 226 8.96 -5.39 15.74
C ALA A 226 8.93 -6.92 15.84
N GLU A 227 8.06 -7.47 16.70
CA GLU A 227 7.88 -8.90 16.86
C GLU A 227 7.48 -9.58 15.54
N ALA A 228 6.54 -8.99 14.79
CA ALA A 228 6.12 -9.53 13.51
C ALA A 228 7.29 -9.63 12.52
N GLN A 229 8.14 -8.61 12.44
CA GLN A 229 9.31 -8.62 11.55
C GLN A 229 10.40 -9.60 12.00
N ILE A 230 10.60 -9.79 13.31
CA ILE A 230 11.55 -10.79 13.81
C ILE A 230 11.00 -12.21 13.61
N ARG A 231 9.69 -12.41 13.81
CA ARG A 231 9.01 -13.70 13.65
C ARG A 231 8.92 -14.13 12.18
N PHE A 232 8.73 -13.17 11.27
CA PHE A 232 8.59 -13.39 9.83
C PHE A 232 9.61 -12.54 9.04
N PRO A 233 10.93 -12.84 9.15
CA PRO A 233 11.98 -11.98 8.62
C PRO A 233 11.97 -11.84 7.10
N ASN A 234 11.34 -12.78 6.39
CA ASN A 234 11.22 -12.75 4.93
C ASN A 234 10.02 -11.94 4.42
N VAL A 235 9.15 -11.43 5.32
CA VAL A 235 7.96 -10.63 4.97
C VAL A 235 8.09 -9.23 5.58
N PRO A 236 8.78 -8.29 4.92
CA PRO A 236 8.94 -6.95 5.44
C PRO A 236 7.61 -6.21 5.62
N ILE A 237 7.54 -5.38 6.65
CA ILE A 237 6.45 -4.42 6.87
C ILE A 237 6.98 -3.02 6.54
N VAL A 238 6.53 -2.46 5.41
CA VAL A 238 7.08 -1.22 4.86
C VAL A 238 6.10 -0.06 5.02
N PHE A 239 6.56 1.04 5.62
CA PHE A 239 5.79 2.25 5.86
C PHE A 239 6.05 3.26 4.74
N CYS A 240 5.05 3.49 3.89
CA CYS A 240 5.22 4.25 2.65
C CYS A 240 4.61 5.66 2.70
N ASP A 241 4.42 6.25 3.88
CA ASP A 241 3.84 7.58 4.12
C ASP A 241 2.38 7.78 3.69
N ASN A 242 2.05 7.52 2.44
CA ASN A 242 0.72 7.69 1.87
C ASN A 242 0.44 6.68 0.75
N ARG A 243 -0.83 6.64 0.33
CA ARG A 243 -1.31 5.74 -0.73
C ARG A 243 -0.53 5.82 -2.04
N SER A 244 -0.18 7.01 -2.51
CA SER A 244 0.52 7.15 -3.79
C SER A 244 1.94 6.61 -3.76
N LEU A 245 2.66 6.83 -2.66
CA LEU A 245 4.00 6.29 -2.44
C LEU A 245 3.95 4.78 -2.18
N ALA A 246 2.94 4.30 -1.47
CA ALA A 246 2.70 2.87 -1.31
C ALA A 246 2.46 2.17 -2.66
N GLN A 247 1.66 2.76 -3.54
CA GLN A 247 1.44 2.25 -4.89
C GLN A 247 2.73 2.23 -5.73
N GLU A 248 3.52 3.31 -5.71
CA GLU A 248 4.80 3.37 -6.44
C GLU A 248 5.80 2.34 -5.91
N TRP A 249 5.96 2.25 -4.60
CA TRP A 249 6.84 1.27 -3.97
C TRP A 249 6.42 -0.15 -4.33
N SER A 250 5.12 -0.45 -4.26
CA SER A 250 4.55 -1.75 -4.59
C SER A 250 4.80 -2.13 -6.05
N TYR A 251 4.62 -1.18 -6.98
CA TYR A 251 4.90 -1.39 -8.41
C TYR A 251 6.37 -1.78 -8.65
N ARG A 252 7.30 -1.02 -8.06
CA ARG A 252 8.75 -1.29 -8.20
C ARG A 252 9.13 -2.62 -7.58
N TRP A 253 8.63 -2.89 -6.38
CA TRP A 253 8.94 -4.09 -5.61
C TRP A 253 8.42 -5.36 -6.30
N LEU A 254 7.19 -5.35 -6.82
CA LEU A 254 6.64 -6.47 -7.60
C LEU A 254 7.45 -6.70 -8.88
N GLY A 255 7.87 -5.64 -9.57
CA GLY A 255 8.72 -5.76 -10.76
C GLY A 255 10.09 -6.35 -10.46
N ALA A 256 10.71 -5.93 -9.35
CA ALA A 256 11.97 -6.51 -8.90
C ALA A 256 11.80 -7.98 -8.50
N ALA A 257 10.73 -8.34 -7.79
CA ALA A 257 10.46 -9.71 -7.41
C ALA A 257 10.30 -10.63 -8.63
N LEU A 258 9.54 -10.19 -9.64
CA LEU A 258 9.37 -10.95 -10.89
C LEU A 258 10.68 -11.07 -11.67
N HIS A 259 11.48 -10.00 -11.74
CA HIS A 259 12.78 -10.01 -12.40
C HIS A 259 13.75 -11.01 -11.76
N GLU A 260 13.91 -10.92 -10.43
CA GLU A 260 14.78 -11.82 -9.66
C GLU A 260 14.34 -13.28 -9.76
N TYR A 261 13.03 -13.53 -9.76
CA TYR A 261 12.51 -14.88 -9.96
C TYR A 261 12.86 -15.44 -11.34
N GLY A 262 12.73 -14.62 -12.40
CA GLY A 262 13.13 -15.00 -13.75
C GLY A 262 14.63 -15.29 -13.87
N GLN A 263 15.48 -14.47 -13.24
CA GLN A 263 16.94 -14.71 -13.19
C GLN A 263 17.28 -16.01 -12.46
N ARG A 264 16.62 -16.28 -11.34
CA ARG A 264 16.78 -17.52 -10.58
C ARG A 264 16.39 -18.74 -11.42
N LYS A 265 15.22 -18.75 -12.05
CA LYS A 265 14.80 -19.84 -12.96
C LYS A 265 15.79 -20.04 -14.09
N GLY A 266 16.27 -18.96 -14.71
CA GLY A 266 17.28 -19.03 -15.77
C GLY A 266 18.60 -19.63 -15.27
N THR A 267 19.04 -19.24 -14.08
CA THR A 267 20.26 -19.77 -13.45
C THR A 267 20.11 -21.24 -13.10
N ASP A 268 19.01 -21.64 -12.46
CA ASP A 268 18.73 -23.02 -12.08
C ASP A 268 18.69 -23.93 -13.33
N ALA A 269 18.10 -23.44 -14.42
CA ALA A 269 18.10 -24.16 -15.71
C ALA A 269 19.51 -24.34 -16.28
N VAL A 270 20.38 -23.32 -16.20
CA VAL A 270 21.78 -23.43 -16.64
C VAL A 270 22.57 -24.36 -15.73
N VAL A 271 22.47 -24.21 -14.41
CA VAL A 271 23.17 -25.04 -13.42
C VAL A 271 22.80 -26.52 -13.60
N ALA A 272 21.52 -26.83 -13.86
CA ALA A 272 21.08 -28.19 -14.14
C ALA A 272 21.74 -28.84 -15.37
N THR A 273 22.31 -28.04 -16.29
CA THR A 273 23.08 -28.54 -17.44
C THR A 273 24.58 -28.68 -17.17
N MET A 274 25.07 -28.13 -16.05
CA MET A 274 26.49 -28.20 -15.70
C MET A 274 26.81 -29.57 -15.11
N ALA A 275 27.96 -30.14 -15.50
CA ALA A 275 28.42 -31.39 -14.92
C ALA A 275 28.73 -31.20 -13.43
N GLU A 276 28.30 -32.16 -12.60
CA GLU A 276 28.70 -32.20 -11.20
C GLU A 276 30.24 -32.34 -11.10
N GLY A 277 30.81 -31.71 -10.08
CA GLY A 277 32.22 -31.90 -9.75
C GLY A 277 32.51 -33.34 -9.31
N PRO A 278 33.78 -33.76 -9.29
CA PRO A 278 34.13 -35.08 -8.78
C PRO A 278 33.69 -35.23 -7.32
N GLU A 279 33.29 -36.44 -6.92
CA GLU A 279 33.01 -36.75 -5.51
C GLU A 279 34.18 -36.35 -4.62
N ALA A 280 33.87 -35.82 -3.44
CA ALA A 280 34.88 -35.47 -2.45
C ALA A 280 35.70 -36.71 -2.07
N SER A 281 37.02 -36.62 -2.27
CA SER A 281 37.93 -37.70 -1.89
C SER A 281 37.91 -37.92 -0.37
N PRO A 282 38.18 -39.15 0.10
CA PRO A 282 38.33 -39.41 1.54
C PRO A 282 39.36 -38.51 2.23
N LYS A 283 40.37 -38.00 1.51
CA LYS A 283 41.35 -37.05 2.04
C LYS A 283 40.70 -35.71 2.38
N GLN A 284 39.93 -35.14 1.46
CA GLN A 284 39.24 -33.87 1.67
C GLN A 284 38.23 -33.94 2.82
N ILE A 285 37.48 -35.04 2.92
CA ILE A 285 36.52 -35.24 4.01
C ILE A 285 37.23 -35.31 5.37
N ARG A 286 38.41 -35.94 5.44
CA ARG A 286 39.23 -35.98 6.68
C ARG A 286 39.79 -34.62 7.04
N GLU A 287 40.43 -33.94 6.08
CA GLU A 287 41.01 -32.61 6.32
C GLU A 287 39.95 -31.66 6.88
N TRP A 288 38.74 -31.69 6.31
CA TRP A 288 37.63 -30.95 6.87
C TRP A 288 37.22 -31.40 8.27
N ALA A 289 36.99 -32.69 8.48
CA ALA A 289 36.57 -33.20 9.78
C ALA A 289 37.57 -32.82 10.88
N THR A 290 38.88 -32.91 10.60
CA THR A 290 39.94 -32.44 11.49
C THR A 290 39.86 -30.94 11.76
N THR A 291 39.64 -30.09 10.74
CA THR A 291 39.48 -28.64 10.96
C THR A 291 38.25 -28.28 11.79
N GLN A 292 37.23 -29.12 11.78
CA GLN A 292 36.02 -28.96 12.60
C GLN A 292 36.14 -29.60 13.99
N GLY A 293 37.30 -30.18 14.33
CA GLY A 293 37.52 -30.88 15.59
C GLY A 293 36.70 -32.18 15.72
N LEU A 294 36.23 -32.75 14.62
CA LEU A 294 35.51 -34.02 14.60
C LEU A 294 36.52 -35.18 14.64
N ASP A 295 36.21 -36.19 15.47
CA ASP A 295 37.01 -37.40 15.55
C ASP A 295 36.89 -38.20 14.23
N VAL A 296 38.00 -38.30 13.50
CA VAL A 296 38.07 -38.96 12.21
C VAL A 296 39.37 -39.78 12.10
N PRO A 297 39.32 -41.05 11.67
CA PRO A 297 40.51 -41.86 11.49
C PRO A 297 41.42 -41.30 10.40
N GLU A 298 42.74 -41.25 10.65
CA GLU A 298 43.74 -40.80 9.66
C GLU A 298 43.75 -41.66 8.38
N ARG A 299 43.31 -42.92 8.46
CA ARG A 299 43.26 -43.89 7.35
C ARG A 299 42.01 -44.78 7.42
N GLY A 300 41.68 -45.45 6.32
CA GLY A 300 40.58 -46.43 6.26
C GLY A 300 39.23 -45.85 5.84
N ARG A 301 38.13 -46.45 6.26
CA ARG A 301 36.78 -46.01 5.86
C ARG A 301 36.39 -44.74 6.62
N ILE A 302 35.79 -43.76 5.92
CA ILE A 302 35.20 -42.58 6.57
C ILE A 302 33.96 -43.02 7.37
N PRO A 303 33.86 -42.68 8.67
CA PRO A 303 32.67 -42.98 9.47
C PRO A 303 31.41 -42.40 8.84
N LYS A 304 30.29 -43.13 8.89
CA LYS A 304 29.01 -42.70 8.29
C LYS A 304 28.56 -41.33 8.83
N ALA A 305 28.74 -41.07 10.13
CA ALA A 305 28.39 -39.79 10.74
C ALA A 305 29.19 -38.61 10.15
N ILE A 306 30.50 -38.80 9.92
CA ILE A 306 31.37 -37.79 9.30
C ILE A 306 30.97 -37.55 7.84
N ARG A 307 30.63 -38.62 7.11
CA ARG A 307 30.16 -38.52 5.73
C ARG A 307 28.81 -37.79 5.64
N ALA A 308 27.85 -38.12 6.49
CA ALA A 308 26.56 -37.44 6.54
C ALA A 308 26.71 -35.96 6.91
N ALA A 309 27.59 -35.63 7.87
CA ALA A 309 27.88 -34.25 8.23
C ALA A 309 28.58 -33.47 7.10
N TRP A 310 29.46 -34.14 6.33
CA TRP A 310 30.04 -33.57 5.11
C TRP A 310 28.99 -33.32 4.03
N GLU A 311 28.10 -34.28 3.78
CA GLU A 311 27.04 -34.15 2.79
C GLU A 311 26.04 -33.04 3.19
N GLN A 312 25.64 -32.98 4.47
CA GLN A 312 24.77 -31.93 4.99
C GLN A 312 25.39 -30.52 4.89
N ARG A 313 26.72 -30.41 4.97
CA ARG A 313 27.41 -29.13 4.78
C ARG A 313 27.37 -28.64 3.33
N ASN A 314 27.41 -29.57 2.37
CA ASN A 314 27.65 -29.27 0.96
C ASN A 314 26.39 -29.42 0.08
N GLY A 315 25.25 -29.80 0.65
CA GLY A 315 23.93 -29.75 0.02
C GLY A 315 23.08 -28.63 0.60
#